data_AF-A0A4C1VPD1-F1
#
_entry.id   AF-A0A4C1VPD1-F1
#
_cell.length_a   1.000
_cell.length_b   1.000
_cell.length_c   1.000
_cell.angle_alpha   90.00
_cell.angle_beta   90.00
_cell.angle_gamma   90.00
#
_symmetry.space_group_name_H-M   'P 1'
#
loop_
_entity.id
_entity.type
_entity.pdbx_description
1 polymer ?
#
loop_
_entity_poly.entity_id
_entity_poly.type
_entity_poly.pdbx_seq_one_letter_code
_entity_poly.pdbx_strand_id
1 'polypeptide(L)'
;MLKSQLITYGKITFERRRKGKDVPGYLGIKKDQVLGRVYTMHPGNTECYHLRLLLHECQGPTSFSALKTVDGVIHPTSQAACRAHGLLKDDANWDRTLEEACISDSPYKIRELFAIIELAYDSSSLAKVVAENVPKLNVEQKHVYNEILNSIMSNSGQLYFLDAPGGTGKTFLINLLLAKIRSEKNIAVVVASSGIAATLIEGGETAHSAFKLPLNLGCSEYPLCNMSKQSDMAHVLREAKVITWDECTMAHKKGIEALNRTLQDIQGCDRIMGGVVVLLAGDFRQTLPVVPRGTRADEVKACIKSSILWPSVKVLPLTINMRLHLQPNSKAEEFSKLLIDIGNCNTPEVDGRIKVSCIGCEIVPELITLTDKIYPNIDKAGNNCSSWLKERAILTPTNKQANYINNFLLEKISTEQVRYESVDAVTEEV
;
A
#
# COMPACT_ATOMS: atom_id res chain seq x y z
N MET A 1 -36.94 -28.57 -2.86
CA MET A 1 -37.46 -27.31 -2.30
C MET A 1 -36.24 -26.58 -1.75
N LEU A 2 -35.75 -25.45 -2.28
CA LEU A 2 -36.43 -24.20 -2.64
C LEU A 2 -36.37 -23.88 -4.15
N LYS A 3 -37.52 -23.48 -4.70
CA LYS A 3 -37.65 -22.89 -6.04
C LYS A 3 -37.49 -21.37 -5.89
N SER A 4 -36.49 -20.77 -6.51
CA SER A 4 -36.51 -19.34 -6.83
C SER A 4 -36.98 -19.17 -8.28
N GLN A 5 -38.21 -18.68 -8.43
CA GLN A 5 -38.78 -18.28 -9.72
C GLN A 5 -38.24 -16.90 -10.11
N LEU A 6 -37.60 -16.81 -11.27
CA LEU A 6 -37.36 -15.55 -11.98
C LEU A 6 -38.64 -15.19 -12.75
N ILE A 7 -39.31 -14.11 -12.34
CA ILE A 7 -40.41 -13.52 -13.10
C ILE A 7 -39.77 -12.56 -14.12
N THR A 8 -40.03 -12.79 -15.41
CA THR A 8 -39.66 -11.86 -16.48
C THR A 8 -40.92 -11.56 -17.31
N TYR A 9 -41.12 -10.30 -17.68
CA TYR A 9 -42.18 -9.87 -18.60
C TYR A 9 -41.55 -9.57 -19.97
N GLY A 10 -42.01 -10.26 -21.01
CA GLY A 10 -41.64 -9.99 -22.41
C GLY A 10 -40.75 -11.05 -23.05
N LYS A 11 -41.06 -11.39 -24.31
CA LYS A 11 -40.33 -12.36 -25.14
C LYS A 11 -38.82 -12.03 -25.19
N ILE A 12 -37.96 -12.95 -24.72
CA ILE A 12 -36.50 -12.90 -24.95
C ILE A 12 -36.21 -13.52 -26.32
N THR A 13 -36.64 -12.82 -27.37
CA THR A 13 -36.10 -12.99 -28.72
C THR A 13 -35.74 -11.60 -29.19
N PHE A 14 -34.45 -11.29 -29.19
CA PHE A 14 -33.96 -10.05 -29.77
C PHE A 14 -34.16 -10.12 -31.28
N GLU A 15 -35.18 -9.44 -31.79
CA GLU A 15 -35.37 -9.23 -33.21
C GLU A 15 -34.64 -7.95 -33.62
N ARG A 16 -33.64 -8.07 -34.51
CA ARG A 16 -32.98 -6.91 -35.10
C ARG A 16 -34.03 -5.98 -35.73
N ARG A 17 -33.91 -4.67 -35.48
CA ARG A 17 -34.74 -3.68 -36.16
C ARG A 17 -34.56 -3.80 -37.67
N ARG A 18 -35.67 -4.03 -38.36
CA ARG A 18 -35.73 -4.08 -39.83
C ARG A 18 -35.92 -2.69 -40.46
N LYS A 19 -36.19 -1.65 -39.65
CA LYS A 19 -36.47 -0.27 -40.10
C LYS A 19 -35.58 0.75 -39.37
N GLY A 20 -35.08 1.75 -40.09
CA GLY A 20 -34.19 2.82 -39.61
C GLY A 20 -33.09 3.17 -40.63
N LYS A 21 -32.26 4.19 -40.34
CA LYS A 21 -31.04 4.49 -41.14
C LYS A 21 -29.95 3.49 -40.79
N ASP A 22 -29.23 2.95 -41.77
CA ASP A 22 -28.09 2.08 -41.48
C ASP A 22 -26.96 2.85 -40.80
N VAL A 23 -26.26 2.19 -39.89
CA VAL A 23 -25.00 2.69 -39.34
C VAL A 23 -23.94 2.61 -40.45
N PRO A 24 -23.28 3.72 -40.82
CA PRO A 24 -22.25 3.70 -41.86
C PRO A 24 -21.19 2.63 -41.57
N GLY A 25 -20.92 1.75 -42.54
CA GLY A 25 -19.95 0.65 -42.41
C GLY A 25 -20.51 -0.67 -41.85
N TYR A 26 -21.76 -0.73 -41.38
CA TYR A 26 -22.32 -1.93 -40.75
C TYR A 26 -23.66 -2.34 -41.37
N LEU A 27 -23.62 -3.26 -42.34
CA LEU A 27 -24.79 -3.72 -43.09
C LEU A 27 -25.82 -4.42 -42.18
N GLY A 28 -27.04 -3.89 -42.12
CA GLY A 28 -28.14 -4.47 -41.35
C GLY A 28 -28.24 -4.01 -39.89
N ILE A 29 -27.39 -3.07 -39.45
CA ILE A 29 -27.51 -2.42 -38.14
C ILE A 29 -28.18 -1.05 -38.33
N LYS A 30 -29.35 -0.86 -37.75
CA LYS A 30 -30.12 0.38 -37.84
C LYS A 30 -29.79 1.32 -36.68
N LYS A 31 -29.45 2.58 -36.98
CA LYS A 31 -29.17 3.68 -36.04
C LYS A 31 -30.42 4.01 -35.22
N ASP A 32 -30.24 4.19 -33.91
CA ASP A 32 -31.29 4.59 -32.96
C ASP A 32 -30.87 5.85 -32.18
N GLN A 33 -31.85 6.56 -31.61
CA GLN A 33 -31.60 7.66 -30.67
C GLN A 33 -31.42 7.18 -29.22
N VAL A 34 -31.79 5.92 -28.93
CA VAL A 34 -31.65 5.34 -27.59
C VAL A 34 -30.38 4.51 -27.52
N LEU A 35 -29.38 5.01 -26.80
CA LEU A 35 -28.29 4.18 -26.28
C LEU A 35 -28.90 3.25 -25.24
N GLY A 36 -28.83 1.93 -25.45
CA GLY A 36 -29.20 0.97 -24.41
C GLY A 36 -28.37 1.27 -23.16
N ARG A 37 -29.03 1.44 -22.01
CA ARG A 37 -28.32 1.72 -20.76
C ARG A 37 -27.57 0.45 -20.33
N VAL A 38 -26.27 0.56 -20.15
CA VAL A 38 -25.48 -0.46 -19.46
C VAL A 38 -25.82 -0.34 -17.99
N TYR A 39 -26.52 -1.34 -17.44
CA TYR A 39 -26.92 -1.34 -16.04
C TYR A 39 -25.70 -1.34 -15.12
N THR A 40 -25.80 -0.66 -13.98
CA THR A 40 -24.82 -0.74 -12.89
C THR A 40 -24.67 -2.19 -12.45
N MET A 41 -23.46 -2.73 -12.57
CA MET A 41 -23.15 -4.11 -12.17
C MET A 41 -22.41 -4.09 -10.83
N HIS A 42 -22.89 -4.89 -9.88
CA HIS A 42 -22.25 -5.04 -8.58
C HIS A 42 -20.89 -5.74 -8.73
N PRO A 43 -19.78 -5.22 -8.13
CA PRO A 43 -18.44 -5.82 -8.27
C PRO A 43 -18.33 -7.27 -7.79
N GLY A 44 -19.17 -7.68 -6.84
CA GLY A 44 -19.32 -9.08 -6.42
C GLY A 44 -19.79 -10.05 -7.53
N ASN A 45 -20.35 -9.53 -8.64
CA ASN A 45 -20.56 -10.29 -9.88
C ASN A 45 -19.39 -10.04 -10.83
N THR A 46 -18.26 -10.66 -10.50
CA THR A 46 -16.94 -10.38 -11.08
C THR A 46 -16.97 -10.37 -12.61
N GLU A 47 -17.47 -11.41 -13.28
CA GLU A 47 -17.42 -11.46 -14.75
C GLU A 47 -18.31 -10.40 -15.43
N CYS A 48 -19.50 -10.12 -14.89
CA CYS A 48 -20.38 -9.08 -15.44
C CYS A 48 -19.85 -7.67 -15.19
N TYR A 49 -19.22 -7.43 -14.04
CA TYR A 49 -18.56 -6.17 -13.71
C TYR A 49 -17.39 -5.89 -14.67
N HIS A 50 -16.51 -6.86 -14.88
CA HIS A 50 -15.38 -6.71 -15.80
C HIS A 50 -15.83 -6.63 -17.26
N LEU A 51 -16.88 -7.36 -17.65
CA LEU A 51 -17.46 -7.24 -18.98
C LEU A 51 -18.01 -5.83 -19.22
N ARG A 52 -18.63 -5.21 -18.21
CA ARG A 52 -19.07 -3.81 -18.26
C ARG A 52 -17.89 -2.87 -18.50
N LEU A 53 -16.77 -3.04 -17.78
CA LEU A 53 -15.57 -2.23 -18.01
C LEU A 53 -15.07 -2.31 -19.46
N LEU A 54 -15.00 -3.53 -20.03
CA LEU A 54 -14.62 -3.71 -21.43
C LEU A 54 -15.61 -3.06 -22.40
N LEU A 55 -16.91 -3.09 -22.10
CA LEU A 55 -17.93 -2.44 -22.92
C LEU A 55 -17.84 -0.91 -22.93
N HIS A 56 -17.31 -0.30 -21.85
CA HIS A 56 -17.09 1.14 -21.78
C HIS A 56 -15.81 1.56 -22.51
N GLU A 57 -14.76 0.74 -22.47
CA GLU A 57 -13.46 1.10 -23.04
C GLU A 57 -13.28 0.66 -24.50
N CYS A 58 -13.70 -0.56 -24.84
CA CYS A 58 -13.50 -1.10 -26.18
C CYS A 58 -14.54 -0.51 -27.14
N GLN A 59 -14.09 0.28 -28.12
CA GLN A 59 -14.94 0.88 -29.14
C GLN A 59 -15.25 -0.11 -30.28
N GLY A 60 -16.53 -0.22 -30.65
CA GLY A 60 -17.00 -1.03 -31.78
C GLY A 60 -16.82 -2.56 -31.70
N PRO A 61 -16.84 -3.22 -30.52
CA PRO A 61 -16.68 -4.67 -30.44
C PRO A 61 -17.83 -5.39 -31.16
N THR A 62 -17.49 -6.37 -31.99
CA THR A 62 -18.46 -7.13 -32.79
C THR A 62 -18.85 -8.47 -32.17
N SER A 63 -18.19 -8.88 -31.08
CA SER A 63 -18.48 -10.11 -30.33
C SER A 63 -17.91 -10.06 -28.90
N PHE A 64 -18.36 -10.96 -28.01
CA PHE A 64 -17.76 -11.13 -26.69
C PHE A 64 -16.30 -11.58 -26.75
N SER A 65 -15.94 -12.37 -27.78
CA SER A 65 -14.54 -12.75 -28.01
C SER A 65 -13.70 -11.51 -28.38
N ALA A 66 -14.24 -10.59 -29.19
CA ALA A 66 -13.56 -9.33 -29.51
C ALA A 66 -13.35 -8.46 -28.28
N LEU A 67 -14.32 -8.38 -27.35
CA LEU A 67 -14.16 -7.69 -26.07
C LEU A 67 -13.04 -8.28 -25.21
N LYS A 68 -12.84 -9.60 -25.28
CA LYS A 68 -11.79 -10.30 -24.52
C LYS A 68 -10.44 -10.34 -25.23
N THR A 69 -10.31 -9.69 -26.39
CA THR A 69 -9.07 -9.70 -27.17
C THR A 69 -8.27 -8.45 -26.86
N VAL A 70 -7.07 -8.61 -26.30
CA VAL A 70 -6.13 -7.51 -26.03
C VAL A 70 -4.82 -7.82 -26.75
N ASP A 71 -4.29 -6.86 -27.52
CA ASP A 71 -3.07 -7.03 -28.33
C ASP A 71 -3.06 -8.30 -29.21
N GLY A 72 -4.23 -8.69 -29.73
CA GLY A 72 -4.40 -9.87 -30.58
C GLY A 72 -4.54 -11.20 -29.84
N VAL A 73 -4.51 -11.22 -28.50
CA VAL A 73 -4.66 -12.43 -27.68
C VAL A 73 -6.06 -12.49 -27.04
N ILE A 74 -6.78 -13.59 -27.25
CA ILE A 74 -8.09 -13.82 -26.61
C ILE A 74 -7.89 -14.33 -25.19
N HIS A 75 -8.39 -13.58 -24.21
CA HIS A 75 -8.34 -13.95 -22.81
C HIS A 75 -9.56 -14.79 -22.39
N PRO A 76 -9.41 -15.72 -21.42
CA PRO A 76 -10.48 -16.65 -21.03
C PRO A 76 -11.65 -15.95 -20.31
N THR A 77 -11.36 -14.95 -19.49
CA THR A 77 -12.34 -14.23 -18.67
C THR A 77 -12.35 -12.74 -18.97
N SER A 78 -13.47 -12.07 -18.70
CA SER A 78 -13.56 -10.61 -18.86
C SER A 78 -12.60 -9.91 -17.90
N GLN A 79 -12.40 -10.47 -16.70
CA GLN A 79 -11.40 -9.97 -15.76
C GLN A 79 -9.96 -10.09 -16.30
N ALA A 80 -9.59 -11.22 -16.91
CA ALA A 80 -8.26 -11.40 -17.47
C ALA A 80 -8.00 -10.43 -18.64
N ALA A 81 -9.02 -10.20 -19.47
CA ALA A 81 -8.97 -9.18 -20.50
C ALA A 81 -8.78 -7.78 -19.90
N CYS A 82 -9.57 -7.37 -18.90
CA CYS A 82 -9.36 -6.07 -18.22
C CYS A 82 -7.95 -5.92 -17.62
N ARG A 83 -7.37 -6.98 -17.05
CA ARG A 83 -6.00 -6.95 -16.51
C ARG A 83 -4.98 -6.72 -17.61
N ALA A 84 -5.12 -7.43 -18.72
CA ALA A 84 -4.24 -7.27 -19.88
C ALA A 84 -4.39 -5.89 -20.53
N HIS A 85 -5.61 -5.35 -20.55
CA HIS A 85 -5.94 -4.03 -21.07
C HIS A 85 -5.49 -2.87 -20.16
N GLY A 86 -4.90 -3.16 -18.99
CA GLY A 86 -4.47 -2.17 -18.01
C GLY A 86 -5.60 -1.55 -17.17
N LEU A 87 -6.85 -2.01 -17.33
CA LEU A 87 -8.04 -1.41 -16.73
C LEU A 87 -8.24 -1.72 -15.24
N LEU A 88 -7.37 -2.52 -14.63
CA LEU A 88 -7.49 -2.92 -13.22
C LEU A 88 -6.36 -2.40 -12.35
N LYS A 89 -5.59 -1.43 -12.85
CA LYS A 89 -4.39 -0.92 -12.19
C LYS A 89 -4.41 0.58 -11.91
N ASP A 90 -5.52 1.26 -12.17
CA ASP A 90 -5.59 2.72 -12.04
C ASP A 90 -6.84 3.13 -11.26
N ASP A 91 -6.64 4.02 -10.28
CA ASP A 91 -7.69 4.55 -9.39
C ASP A 91 -8.80 5.26 -10.20
N ALA A 92 -8.48 5.72 -11.41
CA ALA A 92 -9.39 6.35 -12.35
C ALA A 92 -10.64 5.52 -12.70
N ASN A 93 -10.56 4.18 -12.69
CA ASN A 93 -11.73 3.34 -12.96
C ASN A 93 -12.65 3.19 -11.74
N TRP A 94 -12.11 3.28 -10.52
CA TRP A 94 -12.89 3.36 -9.29
C TRP A 94 -13.54 4.72 -9.16
N ASP A 95 -12.82 5.80 -9.48
CA ASP A 95 -13.34 7.16 -9.52
C ASP A 95 -14.51 7.28 -10.50
N ARG A 96 -14.37 6.78 -11.74
CA ARG A 96 -15.50 6.75 -12.70
C ARG A 96 -16.68 5.91 -12.20
N THR A 97 -16.41 4.76 -11.58
CA THR A 97 -17.47 3.90 -11.03
C THR A 97 -18.23 4.62 -9.90
N LEU A 98 -17.53 5.39 -9.06
CA LEU A 98 -18.11 6.20 -8.00
C LEU A 98 -18.82 7.44 -8.56
N GLU A 99 -18.25 8.14 -9.55
CA GLU A 99 -18.87 9.27 -10.26
C GLU A 99 -20.20 8.86 -10.90
N GLU A 100 -20.27 7.69 -11.53
CA GLU A 100 -21.51 7.15 -12.09
C GLU A 100 -22.53 6.84 -11.00
N ALA A 101 -22.10 6.20 -9.90
CA ALA A 101 -22.99 5.89 -8.78
C ALA A 101 -23.52 7.17 -8.11
N CYS A 102 -22.71 8.22 -8.01
CA CYS A 102 -23.12 9.54 -7.50
C CYS A 102 -24.31 10.15 -8.26
N ILE A 103 -24.50 9.82 -9.53
CA ILE A 103 -25.60 10.35 -10.34
C ILE A 103 -26.95 9.70 -9.97
N SER A 104 -26.94 8.45 -9.52
CA SER A 104 -28.18 7.66 -9.39
C SER A 104 -28.43 7.04 -8.01
N ASP A 105 -27.42 6.96 -7.15
CA ASP A 105 -27.49 6.26 -5.87
C ASP A 105 -27.41 7.21 -4.68
N SER A 106 -27.92 6.74 -3.53
CA SER A 106 -27.88 7.50 -2.30
C SER A 106 -26.47 7.51 -1.69
N PRO A 107 -26.10 8.52 -0.89
CA PRO A 107 -24.80 8.56 -0.21
C PRO A 107 -24.46 7.31 0.60
N TYR A 108 -25.47 6.61 1.14
CA TYR A 108 -25.27 5.33 1.83
C TYR A 108 -24.78 4.23 0.88
N LYS A 109 -25.41 4.09 -0.28
CA LYS A 109 -25.03 3.09 -1.29
C LYS A 109 -23.69 3.37 -1.94
N ILE A 110 -23.30 4.64 -2.06
CA ILE A 110 -21.98 5.03 -2.59
C ILE A 110 -20.87 4.60 -1.61
N ARG A 111 -21.06 4.82 -0.31
CA ARG A 111 -20.15 4.31 0.74
C ARG A 111 -20.07 2.78 0.76
N GLU A 112 -21.21 2.12 0.57
CA GLU A 112 -21.26 0.67 0.45
C GLU A 112 -20.47 0.20 -0.78
N LEU A 113 -20.66 0.86 -1.93
CA LEU A 113 -19.91 0.59 -3.15
C LEU A 113 -18.41 0.80 -2.97
N PHE A 114 -17.98 1.86 -2.27
CA PHE A 114 -16.59 2.10 -1.93
C PHE A 114 -16.00 0.96 -1.07
N ALA A 115 -16.71 0.53 -0.04
CA ALA A 115 -16.30 -0.63 0.77
C ALA A 115 -16.27 -1.94 -0.05
N ILE A 116 -17.15 -2.08 -1.04
CA ILE A 116 -17.13 -3.23 -1.97
C ILE A 116 -15.93 -3.17 -2.92
N ILE A 117 -15.54 -1.97 -3.38
CA ILE A 117 -14.32 -1.78 -4.19
C ILE A 117 -13.09 -2.19 -3.37
N GLU A 118 -13.04 -1.79 -2.10
CA GLU A 118 -12.01 -2.25 -1.16
C GLU A 118 -12.01 -3.77 -0.92
N LEU A 119 -13.10 -4.48 -1.28
CA LEU A 119 -13.20 -5.93 -1.19
C LEU A 119 -13.01 -6.64 -2.54
N ALA A 120 -12.77 -5.91 -3.63
CA ALA A 120 -12.67 -6.42 -4.99
C ALA A 120 -11.33 -7.13 -5.29
N TYR A 121 -10.77 -7.83 -4.29
CA TYR A 121 -9.61 -8.69 -4.48
C TYR A 121 -9.98 -10.02 -5.10
N ASP A 122 -9.04 -10.64 -5.81
CA ASP A 122 -9.18 -12.03 -6.22
C ASP A 122 -8.95 -12.96 -5.02
N SER A 123 -10.03 -13.21 -4.27
CA SER A 123 -10.01 -14.06 -3.07
C SER A 123 -9.42 -15.45 -3.35
N SER A 124 -9.61 -15.99 -4.55
CA SER A 124 -9.10 -17.31 -4.92
C SER A 124 -7.59 -17.32 -5.10
N SER A 125 -7.05 -16.27 -5.71
CA SER A 125 -5.61 -16.08 -5.88
C SER A 125 -4.94 -15.80 -4.53
N LEU A 126 -5.56 -14.96 -3.69
CA LEU A 126 -5.07 -14.71 -2.33
C LEU A 126 -5.07 -15.97 -1.46
N ALA A 127 -6.11 -16.81 -1.54
CA ALA A 127 -6.14 -18.05 -0.78
C ALA A 127 -5.01 -19.03 -1.18
N LYS A 128 -4.62 -19.05 -2.47
CA LYS A 128 -3.45 -19.81 -2.94
C LYS A 128 -2.15 -19.25 -2.37
N VAL A 129 -1.97 -17.92 -2.45
CA VAL A 129 -0.81 -17.24 -1.84
C VAL A 129 -0.68 -17.59 -0.37
N VAL A 130 -1.79 -17.59 0.37
CA VAL A 130 -1.82 -17.95 1.79
C VAL A 130 -1.42 -19.42 1.99
N ALA A 131 -2.05 -20.35 1.27
CA ALA A 131 -1.76 -21.79 1.39
C ALA A 131 -0.29 -22.13 1.09
N GLU A 132 0.32 -21.45 0.12
CA GLU A 132 1.72 -21.67 -0.28
C GLU A 132 2.72 -21.04 0.69
N ASN A 133 2.38 -19.92 1.34
CA ASN A 133 3.34 -19.13 2.11
C ASN A 133 3.22 -19.28 3.62
N VAL A 134 2.05 -19.65 4.17
CA VAL A 134 1.92 -19.97 5.60
C VAL A 134 2.88 -21.08 6.06
N PRO A 135 3.12 -22.16 5.30
CA PRO A 135 4.11 -23.18 5.68
C PRO A 135 5.56 -22.67 5.72
N LYS A 136 5.87 -21.56 5.05
CA LYS A 136 7.22 -20.97 5.00
C LYS A 136 7.53 -20.08 6.20
N LEU A 137 6.54 -19.79 7.05
CA LEU A 137 6.74 -19.00 8.26
C LEU A 137 7.64 -19.75 9.24
N ASN A 138 8.63 -19.06 9.78
CA ASN A 138 9.40 -19.58 10.90
C ASN A 138 8.52 -19.62 12.18
N VAL A 139 9.05 -20.19 13.26
CA VAL A 139 8.30 -20.38 14.52
C VAL A 139 7.79 -19.06 15.11
N GLU A 140 8.62 -18.01 15.12
CA GLU A 140 8.27 -16.68 15.67
C GLU A 140 7.19 -16.01 14.81
N GLN A 141 7.39 -15.97 13.49
CA GLN A 141 6.44 -15.39 12.54
C GLN A 141 5.10 -16.12 12.59
N LYS A 142 5.11 -17.46 12.71
CA LYS A 142 3.90 -18.27 12.83
C LYS A 142 3.17 -18.01 14.15
N HIS A 143 3.90 -17.81 15.25
CA HIS A 143 3.32 -17.41 16.52
C HIS A 143 2.60 -16.05 16.40
N VAL A 144 3.27 -15.04 15.85
CA VAL A 144 2.67 -13.71 15.60
C VAL A 144 1.45 -13.82 14.69
N TYR A 145 1.58 -14.53 13.56
CA TYR A 145 0.49 -14.72 12.61
C TYR A 145 -0.76 -15.31 13.28
N ASN A 146 -0.61 -16.38 14.07
CA ASN A 146 -1.72 -17.02 14.77
C ASN A 146 -2.31 -16.14 15.87
N GLU A 147 -1.46 -15.46 16.65
CA GLU A 147 -1.87 -14.55 17.71
C GLU A 147 -2.77 -13.43 17.17
N ILE A 148 -2.35 -12.77 16.09
CA ILE A 148 -3.11 -11.68 15.49
C ILE A 148 -4.43 -12.20 14.90
N LEU A 149 -4.42 -13.33 14.18
CA LEU A 149 -5.65 -13.91 13.64
C LEU A 149 -6.64 -14.31 14.74
N ASN A 150 -6.18 -14.92 15.83
CA ASN A 150 -7.04 -15.24 16.97
C ASN A 150 -7.64 -13.98 17.60
N SER A 151 -6.86 -12.90 17.68
CA SER A 151 -7.30 -11.60 18.16
C SER A 151 -8.42 -11.01 17.29
N ILE A 152 -8.27 -11.12 15.96
CA ILE A 152 -9.27 -10.67 14.99
C ILE A 152 -10.54 -11.51 15.10
N MET A 153 -10.43 -12.84 15.17
CA MET A 153 -11.59 -13.74 15.29
C MET A 153 -12.37 -13.54 16.59
N SER A 154 -11.67 -13.20 17.68
CA SER A 154 -12.29 -12.92 18.98
C SER A 154 -12.78 -11.48 19.15
N ASN A 155 -12.57 -10.60 18.15
CA ASN A 155 -12.83 -9.16 18.22
C ASN A 155 -12.26 -8.54 19.52
N SER A 156 -11.01 -8.88 19.85
CA SER A 156 -10.37 -8.47 21.11
C SER A 156 -10.19 -6.94 21.22
N GLY A 157 -10.04 -6.25 20.07
CA GLY A 157 -9.64 -4.84 20.01
C GLY A 157 -8.22 -4.58 20.51
N GLN A 158 -7.34 -5.58 20.48
CA GLN A 158 -5.98 -5.48 21.00
C GLN A 158 -5.10 -4.60 20.10
N LEU A 159 -4.30 -3.74 20.74
CA LEU A 159 -3.23 -2.99 20.10
C LEU A 159 -1.92 -3.76 20.23
N TYR A 160 -1.26 -4.04 19.10
CA TYR A 160 -0.01 -4.77 19.02
C TYR A 160 1.12 -3.90 18.48
N PHE A 161 2.35 -4.20 18.89
CA PHE A 161 3.55 -3.70 18.24
C PHE A 161 4.47 -4.87 17.86
N LEU A 162 4.70 -5.04 16.56
CA LEU A 162 5.65 -5.98 16.01
C LEU A 162 7.05 -5.35 16.00
N ASP A 163 7.90 -5.76 16.95
CA ASP A 163 9.31 -5.37 16.99
C ASP A 163 10.08 -6.27 16.02
N ALA A 164 10.40 -5.72 14.86
CA ALA A 164 10.97 -6.49 13.77
C ALA A 164 12.24 -5.81 13.21
N PRO A 165 13.42 -6.20 13.71
CA PRO A 165 14.70 -5.86 13.11
C PRO A 165 14.76 -6.07 11.60
N GLY A 166 15.64 -5.31 10.94
CA GLY A 166 15.90 -5.46 9.52
C GLY A 166 16.22 -6.91 9.14
N GLY A 167 15.51 -7.44 8.14
CA GLY A 167 15.73 -8.80 7.62
C GLY A 167 14.95 -9.91 8.33
N THR A 168 14.13 -9.61 9.34
CA THR A 168 13.29 -10.61 10.03
C THR A 168 12.03 -11.05 9.28
N GLY A 169 11.77 -10.49 8.10
CA GLY A 169 10.61 -10.83 7.27
C GLY A 169 9.30 -10.12 7.64
N LYS A 170 9.37 -8.97 8.33
CA LYS A 170 8.23 -8.10 8.68
C LYS A 170 7.22 -7.92 7.53
N THR A 171 7.68 -7.41 6.38
CA THR A 171 6.81 -7.14 5.22
C THR A 171 6.16 -8.40 4.68
N PHE A 172 6.89 -9.52 4.65
CA PHE A 172 6.33 -10.81 4.24
C PHE A 172 5.20 -11.27 5.18
N LEU A 173 5.40 -11.14 6.49
CA LEU A 173 4.40 -11.49 7.49
C LEU A 173 3.16 -10.57 7.41
N ILE A 174 3.34 -9.25 7.30
CA ILE A 174 2.23 -8.29 7.15
C ILE A 174 1.44 -8.59 5.88
N ASN A 175 2.10 -8.75 4.73
CA ASN A 175 1.44 -9.06 3.47
C ASN A 175 0.67 -10.38 3.53
N LEU A 176 1.22 -11.40 4.20
CA LEU A 176 0.55 -12.68 4.37
C LEU A 176 -0.69 -12.58 5.28
N LEU A 177 -0.62 -11.78 6.35
CA LEU A 177 -1.76 -11.49 7.22
C LEU A 177 -2.87 -10.76 6.43
N LEU A 178 -2.52 -9.74 5.67
CA LEU A 178 -3.46 -9.00 4.81
C LEU A 178 -4.10 -9.93 3.78
N ALA A 179 -3.29 -10.74 3.09
CA ALA A 179 -3.77 -11.71 2.11
C ALA A 179 -4.74 -12.71 2.74
N LYS A 180 -4.45 -13.21 3.95
CA LYS A 180 -5.35 -14.11 4.67
C LYS A 180 -6.71 -13.48 4.93
N ILE A 181 -6.73 -12.26 5.48
CA ILE A 181 -7.98 -11.58 5.84
C ILE A 181 -8.79 -11.22 4.57
N ARG A 182 -8.12 -10.68 3.55
CA ARG A 182 -8.74 -10.32 2.26
C ARG A 182 -9.23 -11.55 1.49
N SER A 183 -8.57 -12.71 1.61
CA SER A 183 -9.05 -13.97 1.00
C SER A 183 -10.40 -14.43 1.56
N GLU A 184 -10.74 -14.01 2.78
CA GLU A 184 -12.02 -14.29 3.44
C GLU A 184 -13.06 -13.18 3.20
N LYS A 185 -12.78 -12.24 2.28
CA LYS A 185 -13.63 -11.08 1.96
C LYS A 185 -13.86 -10.14 3.14
N ASN A 186 -12.89 -10.07 4.04
CA ASN A 186 -12.86 -9.08 5.12
C ASN A 186 -12.00 -7.88 4.72
N ILE A 187 -12.32 -6.71 5.29
CA ILE A 187 -11.55 -5.48 5.07
C ILE A 187 -10.33 -5.48 5.99
N ALA A 188 -9.15 -5.28 5.38
CA ALA A 188 -7.88 -5.09 6.07
C ALA A 188 -7.20 -3.83 5.54
N VAL A 189 -7.07 -2.83 6.40
CA VAL A 189 -6.47 -1.54 6.07
C VAL A 189 -4.97 -1.61 6.34
N VAL A 190 -4.18 -1.08 5.42
CA VAL A 190 -2.73 -1.00 5.56
C VAL A 190 -2.23 0.38 5.23
N VAL A 191 -1.42 0.91 6.13
CA VAL A 191 -0.79 2.20 5.99
C VAL A 191 0.69 2.10 6.32
N ALA A 192 1.48 3.06 5.84
CA ALA A 192 2.87 3.22 6.24
C ALA A 192 3.18 4.67 6.63
N SER A 193 4.27 4.89 7.38
CA SER A 193 4.70 6.26 7.74
C SER A 193 5.35 7.03 6.58
N SER A 194 5.90 6.34 5.57
CA SER A 194 6.54 6.96 4.40
C SER A 194 5.97 6.41 3.09
N GLY A 195 6.01 7.21 2.02
CA GLY A 195 5.52 6.79 0.70
C GLY A 195 6.29 5.59 0.15
N ILE A 196 7.61 5.55 0.34
CA ILE A 196 8.43 4.41 -0.10
C ILE A 196 8.01 3.13 0.61
N ALA A 197 7.77 3.17 1.93
CA ALA A 197 7.30 2.00 2.66
C ALA A 197 5.89 1.57 2.20
N ALA A 198 5.01 2.53 1.90
CA ALA A 198 3.67 2.24 1.38
C ALA A 198 3.72 1.46 0.06
N THR A 199 4.65 1.77 -0.85
CA THR A 199 4.79 1.06 -2.13
C THR A 199 5.19 -0.42 -2.01
N LEU A 200 5.73 -0.84 -0.86
CA LEU A 200 6.17 -2.22 -0.63
C LEU A 200 5.04 -3.15 -0.15
N ILE A 201 3.86 -2.59 0.12
CA ILE A 201 2.69 -3.33 0.61
C ILE A 201 1.52 -3.10 -0.37
N GLU A 202 0.85 -4.18 -0.76
CA GLU A 202 -0.24 -4.12 -1.73
C GLU A 202 -1.45 -3.36 -1.17
N GLY A 203 -1.83 -2.28 -1.85
CA GLY A 203 -2.85 -1.33 -1.39
C GLY A 203 -2.36 -0.42 -0.25
N GLY A 204 -1.04 -0.30 -0.04
CA GLY A 204 -0.45 0.57 0.95
C GLY A 204 -0.52 2.04 0.53
N GLU A 205 -0.99 2.88 1.45
CA GLU A 205 -0.88 4.34 1.35
C GLU A 205 -0.19 4.92 2.60
N THR A 206 0.09 6.22 2.60
CA THR A 206 0.66 6.85 3.81
C THR A 206 -0.42 7.05 4.87
N ALA A 207 -0.08 6.89 6.15
CA ALA A 207 -1.01 7.10 7.25
C ALA A 207 -1.59 8.53 7.27
N HIS A 208 -0.80 9.52 6.81
CA HIS A 208 -1.28 10.90 6.64
C HIS A 208 -2.37 11.00 5.57
N SER A 209 -2.21 10.32 4.43
CA SER A 209 -3.23 10.26 3.38
C SER A 209 -4.49 9.53 3.85
N ALA A 210 -4.31 8.32 4.40
CA ALA A 210 -5.39 7.43 4.81
C ALA A 210 -6.28 8.05 5.87
N PHE A 211 -5.65 8.52 6.95
CA PHE A 211 -6.36 9.00 8.12
C PHE A 211 -6.53 10.51 8.14
N LYS A 212 -6.07 11.23 7.11
CA LYS A 212 -6.10 12.70 7.05
C LYS A 212 -5.49 13.31 8.33
N LEU A 213 -4.33 12.78 8.75
CA LEU A 213 -3.63 13.28 9.92
C LEU A 213 -3.14 14.71 9.65
N PRO A 214 -3.23 15.63 10.64
CA PRO A 214 -2.63 16.96 10.52
C PRO A 214 -1.13 16.85 10.28
N LEU A 215 -0.56 17.67 9.40
CA LEU A 215 0.89 17.69 9.13
C LEU A 215 1.68 18.16 10.37
N ASN A 216 1.12 19.10 11.13
CA ASN A 216 1.76 19.69 12.31
C ASN A 216 1.25 19.07 13.62
N LEU A 217 1.42 17.75 13.80
CA LEU A 217 1.00 17.03 15.02
C LEU A 217 1.60 17.61 16.31
N GLY A 218 2.78 18.24 16.23
CA GLY A 218 3.43 18.86 17.38
C GLY A 218 2.67 20.05 17.98
N CYS A 219 1.96 20.82 17.15
CA CYS A 219 1.39 22.12 17.51
C CYS A 219 0.04 22.04 18.23
N SER A 220 -0.75 20.99 18.00
CA SER A 220 -2.03 20.77 18.67
C SER A 220 -1.87 19.86 19.88
N GLU A 221 -2.47 20.19 21.02
CA GLU A 221 -2.45 19.34 22.21
C GLU A 221 -3.22 18.02 21.96
N TYR A 222 -4.35 18.10 21.25
CA TYR A 222 -5.23 16.98 20.95
C TYR A 222 -5.57 16.91 19.45
N PRO A 223 -4.63 16.54 18.57
CA PRO A 223 -4.92 16.45 17.14
C PRO A 223 -5.97 15.37 16.87
N LEU A 224 -6.80 15.58 15.86
CA LEU A 224 -7.76 14.60 15.36
C LEU A 224 -7.45 14.31 13.91
N CYS A 225 -7.82 13.12 13.46
CA CYS A 225 -7.88 12.82 12.03
C CYS A 225 -8.94 13.73 11.41
N ASN A 226 -8.61 14.45 10.34
CA ASN A 226 -9.56 15.33 9.65
C ASN A 226 -10.49 14.49 8.75
N MET A 227 -11.29 13.65 9.39
CA MET A 227 -12.17 12.67 8.77
C MET A 227 -13.56 12.77 9.38
N SER A 228 -14.57 13.00 8.53
CA SER A 228 -15.95 12.98 8.98
C SER A 228 -16.44 11.55 9.17
N LYS A 229 -17.36 11.32 10.12
CA LYS A 229 -18.03 10.01 10.29
C LYS A 229 -18.74 9.54 9.03
N GLN A 230 -19.12 10.47 8.16
CA GLN A 230 -19.86 10.21 6.92
C GLN A 230 -18.95 10.00 5.71
N SER A 231 -17.63 10.13 5.86
CA SER A 231 -16.67 9.86 4.79
C SER A 231 -16.63 8.38 4.39
N ASP A 232 -16.19 8.12 3.16
CA ASP A 232 -16.05 6.75 2.65
C ASP A 232 -14.99 5.97 3.42
N MET A 233 -13.86 6.60 3.74
CA MET A 233 -12.84 5.98 4.58
C MET A 233 -13.36 5.66 5.99
N ALA A 234 -14.19 6.52 6.60
CA ALA A 234 -14.82 6.18 7.88
C ALA A 234 -15.74 4.95 7.78
N HIS A 235 -16.35 4.72 6.61
CA HIS A 235 -17.11 3.50 6.36
C HIS A 235 -16.20 2.26 6.27
N VAL A 236 -15.07 2.36 5.56
CA VAL A 236 -14.06 1.30 5.50
C VAL A 236 -13.53 0.97 6.89
N LEU A 237 -13.21 1.98 7.70
CA LEU A 237 -12.72 1.80 9.07
C LEU A 237 -13.75 1.17 10.01
N ARG A 238 -15.06 1.38 9.79
CA ARG A 238 -16.11 0.69 10.55
C ARG A 238 -16.11 -0.82 10.31
N GLU A 239 -15.94 -1.22 9.06
CA GLU A 239 -16.00 -2.62 8.64
C GLU A 239 -14.63 -3.34 8.72
N ALA A 240 -13.54 -2.59 8.90
CA ALA A 240 -12.19 -3.11 8.97
C ALA A 240 -12.00 -4.09 10.15
N LYS A 241 -11.44 -5.26 9.85
CA LYS A 241 -11.07 -6.27 10.86
C LYS A 241 -9.71 -6.03 11.47
N VAL A 242 -8.82 -5.41 10.71
CA VAL A 242 -7.48 -5.02 11.17
C VAL A 242 -7.03 -3.75 10.48
N ILE A 243 -6.24 -2.95 11.21
CA ILE A 243 -5.46 -1.85 10.67
C ILE A 243 -3.99 -2.16 10.92
N THR A 244 -3.19 -2.17 9.87
CA THR A 244 -1.73 -2.38 9.97
C THR A 244 -1.02 -1.06 9.66
N TRP A 245 -0.06 -0.67 10.49
CA TRP A 245 0.75 0.53 10.29
C TRP A 245 2.23 0.17 10.27
N ASP A 246 2.79 0.14 9.06
CA ASP A 246 4.19 -0.18 8.83
C ASP A 246 5.13 1.04 8.98
N GLU A 247 6.35 0.76 9.42
CA GLU A 247 7.36 1.75 9.79
C GLU A 247 6.81 2.83 10.74
N CYS A 248 5.99 2.41 11.71
CA CYS A 248 5.34 3.33 12.63
C CYS A 248 6.34 4.07 13.55
N THR A 249 7.57 3.59 13.71
CA THR A 249 8.57 4.19 14.62
C THR A 249 8.97 5.62 14.25
N MET A 250 8.80 6.01 12.99
CA MET A 250 8.97 7.38 12.51
C MET A 250 7.74 8.28 12.76
N ALA A 251 6.60 7.70 13.16
CA ALA A 251 5.38 8.44 13.38
C ALA A 251 5.37 9.12 14.75
N HIS A 252 4.92 10.37 14.78
CA HIS A 252 4.72 11.09 16.03
C HIS A 252 3.57 10.43 16.82
N LYS A 253 3.75 10.21 18.12
CA LYS A 253 2.78 9.51 19.01
C LYS A 253 1.36 10.06 18.91
N LYS A 254 1.25 11.39 18.80
CA LYS A 254 -0.02 12.08 18.67
C LYS A 254 -0.83 11.65 17.45
N GLY A 255 -0.20 11.12 16.40
CA GLY A 255 -0.89 10.54 15.25
C GLY A 255 -1.64 9.26 15.61
N ILE A 256 -1.04 8.40 16.43
CA ILE A 256 -1.67 7.17 16.93
C ILE A 256 -2.76 7.50 17.97
N GLU A 257 -2.53 8.50 18.81
CA GLU A 257 -3.54 8.99 19.74
C GLU A 257 -4.75 9.62 19.01
N ALA A 258 -4.49 10.35 17.92
CA ALA A 258 -5.54 10.89 17.05
C ALA A 258 -6.33 9.76 16.37
N LEU A 259 -5.63 8.74 15.85
CA LEU A 259 -6.27 7.55 15.29
C LEU A 259 -7.15 6.85 16.32
N ASN A 260 -6.67 6.66 17.55
CA ASN A 260 -7.45 6.06 18.63
C ASN A 260 -8.76 6.80 18.88
N ARG A 261 -8.70 8.13 19.08
CA ARG A 261 -9.90 8.97 19.30
C ARG A 261 -10.86 8.89 18.13
N THR A 262 -10.32 8.92 16.92
CA THR A 262 -11.10 8.87 15.67
C THR A 262 -11.81 7.52 15.52
N LEU A 263 -11.13 6.40 15.80
CA LEU A 263 -11.73 5.08 15.76
C LEU A 263 -12.79 4.89 16.84
N GLN A 264 -12.56 5.40 18.06
CA GLN A 264 -13.58 5.39 19.11
C GLN A 264 -14.84 6.12 18.68
N ASP A 265 -14.69 7.28 18.04
CA ASP A 265 -15.79 8.11 17.55
C ASP A 265 -16.52 7.47 16.36
N ILE A 266 -15.78 6.93 15.39
CA ILE A 266 -16.32 6.24 14.20
C ILE A 266 -17.05 4.95 14.57
N GLN A 267 -16.51 4.18 15.51
CA GLN A 267 -17.09 2.90 15.97
C GLN A 267 -18.18 3.10 17.02
N GLY A 268 -18.25 4.27 17.68
CA GLY A 268 -19.13 4.48 18.83
C GLY A 268 -18.76 3.58 20.02
N CYS A 269 -17.46 3.34 20.22
CA CYS A 269 -16.93 2.40 21.21
C CYS A 269 -15.72 3.01 21.92
N ASP A 270 -15.80 3.20 23.24
CA ASP A 270 -14.74 3.85 24.03
C ASP A 270 -13.51 2.95 24.30
N ARG A 271 -13.51 1.71 23.78
CA ARG A 271 -12.34 0.82 23.89
C ARG A 271 -11.16 1.38 23.10
N ILE A 272 -9.95 0.92 23.42
CA ILE A 272 -8.74 1.27 22.65
C ILE A 272 -8.97 0.96 21.16
N MET A 273 -8.58 1.90 20.30
CA MET A 273 -8.77 1.86 18.85
C MET A 273 -10.21 1.59 18.41
N GLY A 274 -11.21 1.99 19.20
CA GLY A 274 -12.61 1.71 18.91
C GLY A 274 -12.97 0.23 18.92
N GLY A 275 -12.13 -0.62 19.51
CA GLY A 275 -12.28 -2.08 19.48
C GLY A 275 -11.74 -2.75 18.21
N VAL A 276 -11.09 -2.01 17.31
CA VAL A 276 -10.42 -2.56 16.12
C VAL A 276 -9.05 -3.11 16.51
N VAL A 277 -8.69 -4.28 15.97
CA VAL A 277 -7.32 -4.81 16.14
C VAL A 277 -6.36 -3.95 15.32
N VAL A 278 -5.33 -3.42 15.97
CA VAL A 278 -4.32 -2.58 15.30
C VAL A 278 -2.94 -3.21 15.48
N LEU A 279 -2.25 -3.44 14.37
CA LEU A 279 -0.88 -3.94 14.33
C LEU A 279 0.06 -2.83 13.89
N LEU A 280 0.76 -2.24 14.86
CA LEU A 280 1.89 -1.36 14.60
C LEU A 280 3.12 -2.22 14.30
N ALA A 281 3.95 -1.81 13.35
CA ALA A 281 5.16 -2.54 13.02
C ALA A 281 6.32 -1.61 12.72
N GLY A 282 7.51 -2.01 13.14
CA GLY A 282 8.73 -1.26 12.87
C GLY A 282 9.87 -1.68 13.76
N ASP A 283 10.85 -0.79 13.84
CA ASP A 283 12.11 -1.04 14.50
C ASP A 283 12.58 0.25 15.18
N PHE A 284 12.57 0.28 16.53
CA PHE A 284 12.99 1.46 17.29
C PHE A 284 14.51 1.67 17.31
N ARG A 285 15.28 0.74 16.74
CA ARG A 285 16.72 0.90 16.50
C ARG A 285 16.98 1.69 15.20
N GLN A 286 15.92 2.00 14.44
CA GLN A 286 15.99 2.85 13.24
C GLN A 286 15.63 4.31 13.59
N THR A 287 15.22 5.08 12.58
CA THR A 287 14.90 6.50 12.71
C THR A 287 13.66 6.71 13.58
N LEU A 288 13.78 7.64 14.52
CA LEU A 288 12.69 8.15 15.35
C LEU A 288 11.91 9.26 14.62
N PRO A 289 10.80 9.77 15.17
CA PRO A 289 10.06 10.86 14.57
C PRO A 289 10.91 12.12 14.44
N VAL A 290 10.85 12.76 13.28
CA VAL A 290 11.55 14.02 13.05
C VAL A 290 10.85 15.14 13.80
N VAL A 291 11.55 15.79 14.73
CA VAL A 291 11.07 16.99 15.44
C VAL A 291 11.91 18.18 14.98
N PRO A 292 11.42 19.03 14.06
CA PRO A 292 12.17 20.16 13.55
C PRO A 292 12.62 21.09 14.68
N ARG A 293 13.93 21.37 14.74
CA ARG A 293 14.56 22.20 15.80
C ARG A 293 14.36 21.65 17.23
N GLY A 294 14.00 20.37 17.37
CA GLY A 294 13.85 19.69 18.65
C GLY A 294 15.17 19.19 19.23
N THR A 295 15.18 18.93 20.53
CA THR A 295 16.25 18.22 21.22
C THR A 295 16.05 16.71 21.16
N ARG A 296 17.07 15.93 21.55
CA ARG A 296 16.93 14.47 21.73
C ARG A 296 15.78 14.10 22.68
N ALA A 297 15.54 14.91 23.72
CA ALA A 297 14.44 14.70 24.65
C ALA A 297 13.07 14.91 23.98
N ASP A 298 12.98 15.88 23.06
CA ASP A 298 11.75 16.14 22.30
C ASP A 298 11.45 15.00 21.32
N GLU A 299 12.46 14.45 20.64
CA GLU A 299 12.32 13.26 19.78
C GLU A 299 11.82 12.04 20.58
N VAL A 300 12.43 11.77 21.73
CA VAL A 300 11.97 10.69 22.62
C VAL A 300 10.53 10.94 23.07
N LYS A 301 10.20 12.17 23.48
CA LYS A 301 8.83 12.54 23.88
C LYS A 301 7.82 12.41 22.74
N ALA A 302 8.24 12.59 21.50
CA ALA A 302 7.44 12.41 20.28
C ALA A 302 7.25 10.93 19.89
N CYS A 303 8.10 10.02 20.36
CA CYS A 303 8.02 8.61 20.05
C CYS A 303 6.74 7.95 20.58
N ILE A 304 6.25 6.93 19.87
CA ILE A 304 5.06 6.15 20.24
C ILE A 304 5.22 5.50 21.62
N LYS A 305 6.44 5.11 22.01
CA LYS A 305 6.75 4.59 23.36
C LYS A 305 6.39 5.56 24.49
N SER A 306 6.35 6.87 24.20
CA SER A 306 5.94 7.91 25.14
C SER A 306 4.46 8.28 25.04
N SER A 307 3.66 7.51 24.30
CA SER A 307 2.21 7.65 24.25
C SER A 307 1.54 7.10 25.49
N ILE A 308 0.41 7.69 25.85
CA ILE A 308 -0.50 7.14 26.88
C ILE A 308 -1.05 5.76 26.52
N LEU A 309 -1.03 5.40 25.22
CA LEU A 309 -1.52 4.11 24.74
C LEU A 309 -0.48 2.99 24.88
N TRP A 310 0.80 3.34 25.03
CA TRP A 310 1.89 2.37 25.04
C TRP A 310 1.77 1.28 26.12
N PRO A 311 1.33 1.57 27.37
CA PRO A 311 1.14 0.54 28.39
C PRO A 311 0.12 -0.56 28.01
N SER A 312 -0.78 -0.28 27.06
CA SER A 312 -1.77 -1.24 26.56
C SER A 312 -1.31 -2.00 25.31
N VAL A 313 -0.13 -1.67 24.78
CA VAL A 313 0.44 -2.32 23.59
C VAL A 313 1.03 -3.67 23.97
N LYS A 314 0.60 -4.73 23.27
CA LYS A 314 1.23 -6.05 23.34
C LYS A 314 2.38 -6.12 22.33
N VAL A 315 3.61 -6.20 22.84
CA VAL A 315 4.82 -6.29 21.99
C VAL A 315 5.06 -7.73 21.55
N LEU A 316 5.30 -7.91 20.25
CA LEU A 316 5.59 -9.18 19.60
C LEU A 316 6.97 -9.09 18.92
N PRO A 317 8.02 -9.74 19.44
CA PRO A 317 9.36 -9.65 18.86
C PRO A 317 9.57 -10.68 17.74
N LEU A 318 10.30 -10.28 16.70
CA LEU A 318 10.96 -11.18 15.76
C LEU A 318 12.47 -11.05 15.93
N THR A 319 13.19 -12.16 16.08
CA THR A 319 14.65 -12.16 16.28
C THR A 319 15.37 -12.95 15.19
N ILE A 320 14.70 -13.87 14.50
CA ILE A 320 15.30 -14.68 13.43
C ILE A 320 15.53 -13.83 12.18
N ASN A 321 16.79 -13.62 11.82
CA ASN A 321 17.17 -12.93 10.58
C ASN A 321 17.00 -13.86 9.36
N MET A 322 15.91 -13.67 8.63
CA MET A 322 15.56 -14.47 7.45
C MET A 322 16.51 -14.26 6.28
N ARG A 323 17.14 -13.08 6.14
CA ARG A 323 18.12 -12.83 5.06
C ARG A 323 19.36 -13.72 5.24
N LEU A 324 19.85 -13.84 6.47
CA LEU A 324 20.97 -14.74 6.79
C LEU A 324 20.57 -16.21 6.77
N HIS A 325 19.36 -16.52 7.21
CA HIS A 325 18.86 -17.90 7.21
C HIS A 325 18.75 -18.48 5.79
N LEU A 326 18.33 -17.66 4.82
CA LEU A 326 18.23 -18.07 3.41
C LEU A 326 19.58 -18.02 2.67
N GLN A 327 20.53 -17.19 3.12
CA GLN A 327 21.85 -17.04 2.53
C GLN A 327 22.95 -17.00 3.63
N PRO A 328 23.38 -18.17 4.14
CA PRO A 328 24.36 -18.23 5.21
C PRO A 328 25.70 -17.67 4.75
N ASN A 329 26.23 -16.68 5.48
CA ASN A 329 27.55 -16.11 5.25
C ASN A 329 28.11 -15.61 6.58
N SER A 330 29.25 -16.15 7.02
CA SER A 330 29.86 -15.84 8.31
C SER A 330 30.15 -14.35 8.50
N LYS A 331 30.58 -13.65 7.44
CA LYS A 331 30.78 -12.18 7.48
C LYS A 331 29.45 -11.43 7.63
N ALA A 332 28.40 -11.91 6.99
CA ALA A 332 27.09 -11.27 7.07
C ALA A 332 26.43 -11.51 8.44
N GLU A 333 26.70 -12.67 9.07
CA GLU A 333 26.28 -12.97 10.43
C GLU A 333 26.96 -12.07 11.45
N GLU A 334 28.28 -11.91 11.36
CA GLU A 334 29.05 -10.97 12.18
C GLU A 334 28.53 -9.54 11.99
N PHE A 335 28.27 -9.12 10.73
CA PHE A 335 27.74 -7.80 10.42
C PHE A 335 26.35 -7.57 11.03
N SER A 336 25.46 -8.54 10.89
CA SER A 336 24.13 -8.45 11.48
C SER A 336 24.19 -8.34 13.00
N LYS A 337 25.10 -9.08 13.65
CA LYS A 337 25.30 -8.97 15.10
C LYS A 337 25.79 -7.58 15.49
N LEU A 338 26.77 -7.04 14.77
CA LEU A 338 27.26 -5.68 14.99
C LEU A 338 26.15 -4.64 14.85
N LEU A 339 25.31 -4.73 13.81
CA LEU A 339 24.18 -3.81 13.63
C LEU A 339 23.18 -3.84 14.80
N ILE A 340 22.90 -5.03 15.33
CA ILE A 340 22.02 -5.19 16.49
C ILE A 340 22.68 -4.62 17.75
N ASP A 341 23.97 -4.87 17.97
CA ASP A 341 24.71 -4.34 19.11
C ASP A 341 24.83 -2.81 19.08
N ILE A 342 24.98 -2.21 17.88
CA ILE A 342 24.92 -0.76 17.69
C ILE A 342 23.51 -0.25 18.04
N GLY A 343 22.47 -0.85 17.46
CA GLY A 343 21.08 -0.44 17.69
C GLY A 343 20.64 -0.55 19.16
N ASN A 344 21.14 -1.55 19.88
CA ASN A 344 20.87 -1.75 21.31
C ASN A 344 21.76 -0.91 22.23
N CYS A 345 22.65 -0.08 21.67
CA CYS A 345 23.62 0.71 22.43
C CYS A 345 24.58 -0.15 23.28
N ASN A 346 24.87 -1.38 22.84
CA ASN A 346 25.87 -2.26 23.46
C ASN A 346 27.30 -1.96 22.98
N THR A 347 27.46 -1.15 21.95
CA THR A 347 28.77 -0.79 21.39
C THR A 347 29.33 0.45 22.10
N PRO A 348 30.61 0.46 22.52
CA PRO A 348 31.21 1.62 23.17
C PRO A 348 31.16 2.87 22.27
N GLU A 349 30.59 3.94 22.80
CA GLU A 349 30.54 5.26 22.18
C GLU A 349 31.62 6.15 22.80
N VAL A 350 32.37 6.86 21.96
CA VAL A 350 33.38 7.85 22.38
C VAL A 350 33.08 9.15 21.66
N ASP A 351 32.79 10.22 22.41
CA ASP A 351 32.48 11.56 21.90
C ASP A 351 31.39 11.59 20.81
N GLY A 352 30.25 10.92 21.03
CA GLY A 352 29.16 10.91 20.05
C GLY A 352 29.39 9.99 18.86
N ARG A 353 30.47 9.20 18.86
CA ARG A 353 30.89 8.38 17.72
C ARG A 353 31.10 6.93 18.12
N ILE A 354 30.70 6.04 17.22
CA ILE A 354 30.96 4.61 17.32
C ILE A 354 32.05 4.26 16.31
N LYS A 355 33.08 3.55 16.76
CA LYS A 355 34.13 3.03 15.88
C LYS A 355 33.66 1.74 15.25
N VAL A 356 33.22 1.80 14.00
CA VAL A 356 32.87 0.63 13.18
C VAL A 356 34.17 0.05 12.60
N SER A 357 34.97 -0.61 13.43
CA SER A 357 36.28 -1.16 13.01
C SER A 357 36.21 -2.53 12.34
N CYS A 358 35.03 -3.14 12.26
CA CYS A 358 34.93 -4.53 11.83
C CYS A 358 33.76 -4.72 10.85
N ILE A 359 34.10 -5.43 9.77
CA ILE A 359 33.25 -6.12 8.79
C ILE A 359 33.04 -5.37 7.47
N GLY A 360 33.99 -5.58 6.55
CA GLY A 360 33.79 -5.39 5.10
C GLY A 360 33.72 -3.94 4.60
N CYS A 361 33.82 -2.94 5.48
CA CYS A 361 33.84 -1.54 5.08
C CYS A 361 35.21 -1.15 4.50
N GLU A 362 35.24 -0.82 3.22
CA GLU A 362 36.40 -0.19 2.59
C GLU A 362 36.24 1.32 2.63
N ILE A 363 37.16 2.00 3.32
CA ILE A 363 37.17 3.46 3.40
C ILE A 363 37.85 3.99 2.14
N VAL A 364 37.09 4.73 1.33
CA VAL A 364 37.59 5.41 0.14
C VAL A 364 37.81 6.90 0.45
N PRO A 365 38.97 7.48 0.08
CA PRO A 365 39.32 8.85 0.46
C PRO A 365 38.62 9.91 -0.39
N GLU A 366 38.19 9.55 -1.61
CA GLU A 366 37.69 10.49 -2.60
C GLU A 366 36.33 10.03 -3.17
N LEU A 367 35.48 11.01 -3.50
CA LEU A 367 34.19 10.75 -4.11
C LEU A 367 34.33 10.05 -5.46
N ILE A 368 35.36 10.40 -6.26
CA ILE A 368 35.60 9.77 -7.56
C ILE A 368 35.76 8.25 -7.41
N THR A 369 36.60 7.83 -6.47
CA THR A 369 36.87 6.42 -6.16
C THR A 369 35.61 5.70 -5.67
N LEU A 370 34.79 6.35 -4.83
CA LEU A 370 33.50 5.81 -4.42
C LEU A 370 32.59 5.58 -5.63
N THR A 371 32.43 6.61 -6.47
CA THR A 371 31.52 6.58 -7.61
C THR A 371 31.93 5.56 -8.66
N ASP A 372 33.23 5.47 -8.99
CA ASP A 372 33.74 4.55 -10.00
C ASP A 372 33.66 3.09 -9.51
N LYS A 373 33.73 2.88 -8.19
CA LYS A 373 33.58 1.55 -7.60
C LYS A 373 32.13 1.08 -7.58
N ILE A 374 31.18 1.96 -7.23
CA ILE A 374 29.75 1.60 -7.17
C ILE A 374 29.13 1.59 -8.58
N TYR A 375 29.46 2.58 -9.41
CA TYR A 375 28.96 2.77 -10.77
C TYR A 375 30.12 2.78 -11.80
N PRO A 376 30.78 1.63 -12.04
CA PRO A 376 31.86 1.56 -13.01
C PRO A 376 31.36 1.85 -14.43
N ASN A 377 32.10 2.66 -15.19
CA ASN A 377 31.76 3.07 -16.55
C ASN A 377 30.37 3.75 -16.67
N ILE A 378 30.02 4.61 -15.70
CA ILE A 378 28.72 5.32 -15.71
C ILE A 378 28.53 6.20 -16.96
N ASP A 379 29.60 6.61 -17.63
CA ASP A 379 29.57 7.30 -18.92
C ASP A 379 28.83 6.52 -20.00
N LYS A 380 28.84 5.19 -19.92
CA LYS A 380 28.17 4.27 -20.84
C LYS A 380 26.78 3.85 -20.37
N ALA A 381 26.31 4.32 -19.23
CA ALA A 381 25.05 3.91 -18.61
C ALA A 381 23.78 4.45 -19.31
N GLY A 382 23.85 4.79 -20.60
CA GLY A 382 22.79 5.43 -21.39
C GLY A 382 21.49 4.61 -21.52
N ASN A 383 20.76 4.78 -22.62
CA ASN A 383 19.33 4.41 -22.74
C ASN A 383 18.93 2.95 -22.43
N ASN A 384 19.87 1.99 -22.29
CA ASN A 384 19.60 0.57 -22.06
C ASN A 384 20.07 0.01 -20.69
N CYS A 385 20.47 0.85 -19.72
CA CYS A 385 21.05 0.39 -18.45
C CYS A 385 20.11 0.43 -17.22
N SER A 386 18.79 0.43 -17.42
CA SER A 386 17.83 0.63 -16.31
C SER A 386 17.90 -0.46 -15.24
N SER A 387 18.19 -1.72 -15.58
CA SER A 387 18.38 -2.80 -14.60
C SER A 387 19.68 -2.64 -13.81
N TRP A 388 20.77 -2.28 -14.50
CA TRP A 388 22.09 -2.09 -13.90
C TRP A 388 22.10 -0.95 -12.86
N LEU A 389 21.42 0.16 -13.14
CA LEU A 389 21.30 1.27 -12.20
C LEU A 389 20.51 0.89 -10.94
N LYS A 390 19.47 0.05 -11.05
CA LYS A 390 18.58 -0.34 -9.94
C LYS A 390 19.24 -1.23 -8.88
N GLU A 391 20.34 -1.89 -9.22
CA GLU A 391 21.05 -2.82 -8.32
C GLU A 391 22.02 -2.11 -7.36
N ARG A 392 22.19 -0.79 -7.51
CA ARG A 392 23.23 0.00 -6.84
C ARG A 392 22.62 1.21 -6.17
N ALA A 393 23.19 1.61 -5.04
CA ALA A 393 22.79 2.81 -4.33
C ALA A 393 23.96 3.39 -3.55
N ILE A 394 24.02 4.72 -3.45
CA ILE A 394 24.88 5.44 -2.52
C ILE A 394 23.96 6.12 -1.52
N LEU A 395 24.15 5.81 -0.23
CA LEU A 395 23.38 6.43 0.85
C LEU A 395 24.23 7.53 1.50
N THR A 396 23.61 8.68 1.76
CA THR A 396 24.26 9.80 2.44
C THR A 396 23.40 10.30 3.59
N PRO A 397 23.99 10.85 4.67
CA PRO A 397 23.24 11.38 5.81
C PRO A 397 22.31 12.55 5.48
N THR A 398 22.56 13.30 4.41
CA THR A 398 21.79 14.53 4.10
C THR A 398 21.38 14.61 2.63
N ASN A 399 20.20 15.19 2.37
CA ASN A 399 19.73 15.44 1.00
C ASN A 399 20.68 16.35 0.21
N LYS A 400 21.37 17.29 0.88
CA LYS A 400 22.37 18.15 0.22
C LYS A 400 23.52 17.33 -0.36
N GLN A 401 24.03 16.35 0.39
CA GLN A 401 25.09 15.46 -0.08
C GLN A 401 24.57 14.50 -1.15
N ALA A 402 23.36 13.93 -0.97
CA ALA A 402 22.73 13.09 -1.99
C ALA A 402 22.61 13.85 -3.32
N ASN A 403 22.10 15.08 -3.29
CA ASN A 403 21.96 15.93 -4.48
C ASN A 403 23.32 16.25 -5.11
N TYR A 404 24.33 16.55 -4.31
CA TYR A 404 25.69 16.78 -4.82
C TYR A 404 26.24 15.56 -5.55
N ILE A 405 26.13 14.36 -4.97
CA ILE A 405 26.59 13.12 -5.61
C ILE A 405 25.75 12.78 -6.84
N ASN A 406 24.44 12.97 -6.78
CA ASN A 406 23.55 12.75 -7.92
C ASN A 406 23.94 13.64 -9.10
N ASN A 407 24.16 14.94 -8.87
CA ASN A 407 24.61 15.86 -9.91
C ASN A 407 25.98 15.47 -10.47
N PHE A 408 26.93 15.12 -9.59
CA PHE A 408 28.25 14.65 -9.98
C PHE A 408 28.20 13.39 -10.88
N LEU A 409 27.28 12.46 -10.60
CA LEU A 409 27.08 11.27 -11.43
C LEU A 409 26.36 11.61 -12.75
N LEU A 410 25.35 12.48 -12.71
CA LEU A 410 24.60 12.92 -13.90
C LEU A 410 25.51 13.61 -14.93
N GLU A 411 26.46 14.43 -14.47
CA GLU A 411 27.45 15.11 -15.34
C GLU A 411 28.35 14.12 -16.10
N LYS A 412 28.55 12.91 -15.58
CA LYS A 412 29.37 11.87 -16.23
C LYS A 412 28.62 11.10 -17.31
N ILE A 413 27.29 11.13 -17.33
CA ILE A 413 26.47 10.35 -18.27
C ILE A 413 26.49 11.02 -19.65
N SER A 414 26.94 10.29 -20.67
CA SER A 414 27.08 10.80 -22.05
C SER A 414 25.77 10.75 -22.85
N THR A 415 24.69 11.32 -22.32
CA THR A 415 23.38 11.39 -22.98
C THR A 415 22.83 12.81 -23.02
N GLU A 416 21.81 13.03 -23.85
CA GLU A 416 21.07 14.30 -23.88
C GLU A 416 20.44 14.60 -22.52
N GLN A 417 20.63 15.82 -22.03
CA GLN A 417 20.05 16.29 -20.77
C GLN A 417 18.76 17.05 -21.04
N VAL A 418 17.69 16.68 -20.33
CA VAL A 418 16.41 17.40 -20.35
C VAL A 418 16.20 18.06 -19.00
N ARG A 419 15.93 19.38 -19.01
CA ARG A 419 15.62 20.14 -17.81
C ARG A 419 14.12 20.33 -17.69
N TYR A 420 13.58 19.96 -16.53
CA TYR A 420 12.19 20.21 -16.15
C TYR A 420 12.18 21.32 -15.11
N GLU A 421 11.51 22.42 -15.40
CA GLU A 421 11.38 23.57 -14.48
C GLU A 421 10.06 23.45 -13.71
N SER A 422 10.10 23.68 -12.39
CA SER A 422 8.89 23.76 -11.58
C SER A 422 8.27 25.15 -11.70
N VAL A 423 6.94 25.22 -11.57
CA VAL A 423 6.20 26.47 -11.43
C VAL A 423 5.66 26.51 -10.01
N ASP A 424 6.21 27.42 -9.20
CA ASP A 424 5.80 27.58 -7.82
C ASP A 424 4.69 28.65 -7.75
N ALA A 425 3.60 28.36 -7.04
CA ALA A 425 2.49 29.29 -6.81
C ALA A 425 2.23 29.44 -5.31
N VAL A 426 1.95 30.67 -4.87
CA VAL A 426 1.54 30.93 -3.48
C VAL A 426 0.05 30.65 -3.37
N THR A 427 -0.33 29.64 -2.60
CA THR A 427 -1.72 29.40 -2.21
C THR A 427 -2.04 30.28 -1.00
N GLU A 428 -3.02 31.17 -1.10
CA GLU A 428 -3.62 31.82 0.08
C GLU A 428 -4.27 30.71 0.93
N GLU A 429 -3.72 30.44 2.11
CA GLU A 429 -4.34 29.51 3.07
C GLU A 429 -5.71 30.06 3.48
N VAL A 430 -6.78 29.29 3.23
CA VAL A 430 -8.17 29.59 3.65
C VAL A 430 -8.47 28.92 4.99
#